data_AF-A0A0F9ZHR8-F1
#
_entry.id   AF-A0A0F9ZHR8-F1
#
_cell.length_a   1.000
_cell.length_b   1.000
_cell.length_c   1.000
_cell.angle_alpha   90.00
_cell.angle_beta   90.00
_cell.angle_gamma   90.00
#
_symmetry.space_group_name_H-M   'P 1'
#
loop_
_entity.id
_entity.type
_entity.pdbx_description
1 polymer ?
#
loop_
_entity_poly.entity_id
_entity_poly.type
_entity_poly.pdbx_seq_one_letter_code
_entity_poly.pdbx_strand_id
1 'polypeptide(L)'
;MGNYSQFIPNVHFEQILIKNLVSNQEYQRNLSESHVKRTIANFDPYQINPVKVSRRDGINYVFNGQHTIEIIAAISGSRETPVWCMIYDDLDYQQEADIFANQQKYVKSLTPYEIFMANVEAGNDEQLIIKDLVESYGLFLSSTKTPGGICAISTLEYLHRKFGFHLLDRTLRLCIGTWEGDTNSLAANILRGVAKLIVAYENELKDDIFKEKVGRCSIKELSRTAADRKAGSLGYAEAMLLVYNKKLRIQLKWEKLYKTKGEEQEEFIEYEEIDV
;
A
#
# COMPACT_ATOMS: atom_id res chain seq x y z
N MET A 1 -31.38 28.71 19.51
CA MET A 1 -30.57 27.68 18.83
C MET A 1 -30.46 28.07 17.37
N GLY A 2 -29.27 28.01 16.77
CA GLY A 2 -29.09 28.33 15.35
C GLY A 2 -29.79 27.31 14.46
N ASN A 3 -30.31 27.75 13.32
CA ASN A 3 -30.82 26.83 12.30
C ASN A 3 -29.64 26.23 11.55
N TYR A 4 -29.36 24.95 11.78
CA TYR A 4 -28.28 24.20 11.13
C TYR A 4 -28.77 23.31 9.97
N SER A 5 -30.06 23.38 9.60
CA SER A 5 -30.65 22.48 8.60
C SER A 5 -29.99 22.59 7.22
N GLN A 6 -29.44 23.76 6.88
CA GLN A 6 -28.73 23.97 5.60
C GLN A 6 -27.39 23.21 5.49
N PHE A 7 -26.84 22.70 6.60
CA PHE A 7 -25.57 21.96 6.63
C PHE A 7 -25.76 20.45 6.73
N ILE A 8 -27.01 19.98 6.88
CA ILE A 8 -27.33 18.58 7.13
C ILE A 8 -28.27 18.11 6.02
N PRO A 9 -27.93 17.03 5.29
CA PRO A 9 -28.83 16.50 4.29
C PRO A 9 -30.10 15.97 4.95
N ASN A 10 -31.26 16.20 4.32
CA ASN A 10 -32.53 15.68 4.79
C ASN A 10 -32.64 14.20 4.41
N VAL A 11 -32.23 13.32 5.31
CA VAL A 11 -32.20 11.86 5.07
C VAL A 11 -32.76 11.09 6.24
N HIS A 12 -33.15 9.84 5.98
CA HIS A 12 -33.46 8.85 7.00
C HIS A 12 -32.70 7.54 6.73
N PHE A 13 -32.59 6.69 7.74
CA PHE A 13 -31.85 5.42 7.64
C PHE A 13 -32.80 4.23 7.74
N GLU A 14 -32.66 3.28 6.82
CA GLU A 14 -33.44 2.03 6.83
C GLU A 14 -32.55 0.86 6.43
N GLN A 15 -32.97 -0.35 6.83
CA GLN A 15 -32.41 -1.58 6.28
C GLN A 15 -33.22 -2.03 5.06
N ILE A 16 -32.56 -2.15 3.92
CA ILE A 16 -33.20 -2.60 2.67
C ILE A 16 -32.55 -3.91 2.21
N LEU A 17 -33.37 -4.88 1.81
CA LEU A 17 -32.87 -6.13 1.21
C LEU A 17 -32.15 -5.82 -0.09
N ILE A 18 -30.99 -6.44 -0.32
CA ILE A 18 -30.18 -6.21 -1.52
C ILE A 18 -30.99 -6.41 -2.82
N LYS A 19 -31.92 -7.37 -2.85
CA LYS A 19 -32.81 -7.58 -4.01
C LYS A 19 -33.75 -6.43 -4.34
N ASN A 20 -34.00 -5.53 -3.39
CA ASN A 20 -34.89 -4.36 -3.54
C ASN A 20 -34.10 -3.08 -3.90
N LEU A 21 -32.81 -3.22 -4.21
CA LEU A 21 -31.91 -2.13 -4.60
C LEU A 21 -31.60 -2.23 -6.11
N VAL A 22 -31.59 -1.08 -6.78
CA VAL A 22 -31.30 -0.94 -8.21
C VAL A 22 -29.97 -0.22 -8.39
N SER A 23 -28.97 -0.88 -8.96
CA SER A 23 -27.57 -0.41 -9.01
C SER A 23 -26.96 -0.38 -10.42
N ASN A 24 -27.76 -0.15 -11.46
CA ASN A 24 -27.37 -0.22 -12.88
C ASN A 24 -27.55 1.12 -13.63
N GLN A 25 -27.24 2.25 -13.00
CA GLN A 25 -27.41 3.56 -13.66
C GLN A 25 -26.26 3.83 -14.64
N GLU A 26 -26.54 4.51 -15.76
CA GLU A 26 -25.58 4.71 -16.85
C GLU A 26 -24.32 5.51 -16.45
N TYR A 27 -24.43 6.39 -15.44
CA TYR A 27 -23.31 7.18 -14.93
C TYR A 27 -22.31 6.36 -14.09
N GLN A 28 -22.60 5.09 -13.81
CA GLN A 28 -21.87 4.26 -12.87
C GLN A 28 -20.79 3.43 -13.57
N ARG A 29 -19.69 3.17 -12.86
CA ARG A 29 -18.57 2.36 -13.37
C ARG A 29 -18.90 0.88 -13.23
N ASN A 30 -18.37 0.04 -14.12
CA ASN A 30 -18.40 -1.41 -13.93
C ASN A 30 -17.64 -1.78 -12.65
N LEU A 31 -18.19 -2.75 -11.92
CA LEU A 31 -17.60 -3.26 -10.67
C LEU A 31 -16.28 -3.98 -10.98
N SER A 32 -15.28 -3.77 -10.12
CA SER A 32 -13.99 -4.45 -10.23
C SER A 32 -14.03 -5.78 -9.46
N GLU A 33 -14.04 -6.91 -10.17
CA GLU A 33 -14.03 -8.24 -9.54
C GLU A 33 -12.80 -8.47 -8.66
N SER A 34 -11.64 -7.92 -9.04
CA SER A 34 -10.40 -8.02 -8.25
C SER A 34 -10.50 -7.26 -6.93
N HIS A 35 -11.12 -6.07 -6.93
CA HIS A 35 -11.40 -5.31 -5.72
C HIS A 35 -12.33 -6.10 -4.80
N VAL A 36 -13.43 -6.64 -5.32
CA VAL A 36 -14.40 -7.43 -4.55
C VAL A 36 -13.73 -8.63 -3.88
N LYS A 37 -12.93 -9.41 -4.61
CA LYS A 37 -12.19 -10.56 -4.05
C LYS A 37 -11.25 -10.17 -2.91
N ARG A 38 -10.51 -9.06 -3.06
CA ARG A 38 -9.57 -8.59 -2.03
C ARG A 38 -10.30 -8.13 -0.76
N THR A 39 -11.44 -7.44 -0.90
CA THR A 39 -12.22 -6.97 0.24
C THR A 39 -12.92 -8.11 0.97
N ILE A 40 -13.38 -9.15 0.26
CA ILE A 40 -13.98 -10.34 0.88
C ILE A 40 -13.01 -11.02 1.85
N ALA A 41 -11.73 -11.14 1.48
CA ALA A 41 -10.72 -11.78 2.32
C ALA A 41 -10.42 -11.02 3.62
N ASN A 42 -10.71 -9.72 3.67
CA ASN A 42 -10.42 -8.83 4.80
C ASN A 42 -11.70 -8.17 5.35
N PHE A 43 -12.85 -8.83 5.17
CA PHE A 43 -14.13 -8.23 5.49
C PHE A 43 -14.31 -8.03 6.99
N ASP A 44 -14.63 -6.79 7.36
CA ASP A 44 -15.04 -6.40 8.69
C ASP A 44 -16.37 -5.63 8.60
N PRO A 45 -17.46 -6.12 9.22
CA PRO A 45 -18.74 -5.42 9.18
C PRO A 45 -18.69 -4.00 9.76
N TYR A 46 -17.75 -3.69 10.66
CA TYR A 46 -17.60 -2.37 11.26
C TYR A 46 -16.93 -1.34 10.31
N GLN A 47 -16.32 -1.80 9.22
CA GLN A 47 -15.73 -0.91 8.20
C GLN A 47 -16.73 -0.52 7.11
N ILE A 48 -17.96 -1.05 7.16
CA ILE A 48 -18.97 -0.81 6.15
C ILE A 48 -19.68 0.51 6.38
N ASN A 49 -19.64 1.37 5.36
CA ASN A 49 -20.47 2.56 5.32
C ASN A 49 -21.88 2.25 4.82
N PRO A 50 -22.93 2.96 5.32
CA PRO A 50 -24.27 2.88 4.77
C PRO A 50 -24.29 3.17 3.26
N VAL A 51 -25.10 2.41 2.53
CA VAL A 51 -25.35 2.60 1.10
C VAL A 51 -26.16 3.88 0.91
N LYS A 52 -25.78 4.75 -0.03
CA LYS A 52 -26.58 5.94 -0.34
C LYS A 52 -27.60 5.62 -1.43
N VAL A 53 -28.87 5.88 -1.12
CA VAL A 53 -30.02 5.53 -1.93
C VAL A 53 -30.86 6.76 -2.23
N SER A 54 -31.21 6.94 -3.49
CA SER A 54 -32.25 7.87 -3.92
C SER A 54 -33.55 7.09 -4.09
N ARG A 55 -34.60 7.48 -3.37
CA ARG A 55 -35.92 6.84 -3.42
C ARG A 55 -36.85 7.66 -4.30
N ARG A 56 -37.21 7.11 -5.46
CA ARG A 56 -38.12 7.76 -6.43
C ARG A 56 -39.21 6.80 -6.83
N ASP A 57 -40.46 7.22 -6.72
CA ASP A 57 -41.63 6.42 -7.10
C ASP A 57 -41.64 5.01 -6.46
N GLY A 58 -41.13 4.90 -5.22
CA GLY A 58 -41.02 3.63 -4.49
C GLY A 58 -39.85 2.73 -4.90
N ILE A 59 -38.99 3.17 -5.84
CA ILE A 59 -37.80 2.44 -6.29
C ILE A 59 -36.56 3.00 -5.59
N ASN A 60 -35.69 2.11 -5.11
CA ASN A 60 -34.46 2.44 -4.37
C ASN A 60 -33.23 2.39 -5.31
N TYR A 61 -32.84 3.55 -5.84
CA TYR A 61 -31.67 3.68 -6.72
C TYR A 61 -30.39 3.89 -5.91
N VAL A 62 -29.45 2.98 -6.04
CA VAL A 62 -28.15 3.06 -5.36
C VAL A 62 -27.23 3.96 -6.18
N PHE A 63 -26.83 5.09 -5.62
CA PHE A 63 -25.84 5.98 -6.25
C PHE A 63 -24.47 5.92 -5.57
N ASN A 64 -24.37 5.37 -4.35
CA ASN A 64 -23.09 5.01 -3.72
C ASN A 64 -23.25 3.76 -2.84
N GLY A 65 -22.25 2.87 -2.85
CA GLY A 65 -22.24 1.64 -2.04
C GLY A 65 -22.42 0.37 -2.85
N GLN A 66 -22.23 0.41 -4.17
CA GLN A 66 -22.40 -0.77 -5.03
C GLN A 66 -21.43 -1.90 -4.68
N HIS A 67 -20.13 -1.59 -4.47
CA HIS A 67 -19.16 -2.58 -4.01
C HIS A 67 -19.59 -3.18 -2.66
N THR A 68 -20.07 -2.35 -1.72
CA THR A 68 -20.57 -2.82 -0.42
C THR A 68 -21.69 -3.85 -0.58
N ILE A 69 -22.66 -3.57 -1.45
CA ILE A 69 -23.77 -4.50 -1.73
C ILE A 69 -23.25 -5.83 -2.27
N GLU A 70 -22.36 -5.79 -3.25
CA GLU A 70 -21.85 -7.02 -3.89
C GLU A 70 -20.94 -7.81 -2.96
N ILE A 71 -20.13 -7.15 -2.13
CA ILE A 71 -19.31 -7.81 -1.10
C ILE A 71 -20.22 -8.51 -0.07
N ILE A 72 -21.25 -7.83 0.42
CA ILE A 72 -22.18 -8.43 1.40
C ILE A 72 -22.96 -9.58 0.76
N ALA A 73 -23.44 -9.41 -0.48
CA ALA A 73 -24.13 -10.48 -1.20
C ALA A 73 -23.23 -11.71 -1.42
N ALA A 74 -21.96 -11.49 -1.75
CA ALA A 74 -20.98 -12.56 -1.95
C ALA A 74 -20.65 -13.29 -0.64
N ILE A 75 -20.42 -12.58 0.46
CA ILE A 75 -20.07 -13.15 1.77
C ILE A 75 -21.26 -13.89 2.39
N SER A 76 -22.45 -13.29 2.33
CA SER A 76 -23.67 -13.91 2.87
C SER A 76 -24.23 -15.01 1.97
N GLY A 77 -23.78 -15.08 0.70
CA GLY A 77 -24.34 -15.97 -0.32
C GLY A 77 -25.79 -15.66 -0.68
N SER A 78 -26.32 -14.48 -0.30
CA SER A 78 -27.74 -14.16 -0.43
C SER A 78 -28.00 -12.68 -0.71
N ARG A 79 -28.86 -12.40 -1.71
CA ARG A 79 -29.41 -11.05 -1.94
C ARG A 79 -30.63 -10.74 -1.07
N GLU A 80 -31.01 -11.66 -0.18
CA GLU A 80 -31.99 -11.42 0.90
C GLU A 80 -31.33 -10.78 2.13
N THR A 81 -30.02 -10.60 2.14
CA THR A 81 -29.32 -9.95 3.25
C THR A 81 -29.67 -8.45 3.26
N PRO A 82 -30.15 -7.89 4.39
CA PRO A 82 -30.40 -6.46 4.50
C PRO A 82 -29.09 -5.67 4.63
N VAL A 83 -29.06 -4.47 4.06
CA VAL A 83 -27.97 -3.50 4.22
C VAL A 83 -28.51 -2.18 4.74
N TRP A 84 -27.72 -1.47 5.54
CA TRP A 84 -28.06 -0.12 5.99
C TRP A 84 -27.98 0.88 4.84
N CYS A 85 -29.06 1.61 4.63
CA CYS A 85 -29.20 2.62 3.59
C CYS A 85 -29.45 4.00 4.20
N MET A 86 -28.76 5.00 3.69
CA MET A 86 -29.04 6.43 3.87
C MET A 86 -29.90 6.89 2.70
N ILE A 87 -31.16 7.20 2.96
CA ILE A 87 -32.17 7.43 1.93
C ILE A 87 -32.43 8.92 1.75
N TYR A 88 -32.42 9.34 0.49
CA TYR A 88 -32.79 10.66 0.02
C TYR A 88 -34.10 10.55 -0.78
N ASP A 89 -35.15 11.23 -0.33
CA ASP A 89 -36.46 11.23 -1.02
C ASP A 89 -36.62 12.39 -2.01
N ASP A 90 -35.67 13.33 -2.02
CA ASP A 90 -35.73 14.60 -2.74
C ASP A 90 -34.70 14.72 -3.88
N LEU A 91 -33.97 13.64 -4.19
CA LEU A 91 -32.97 13.63 -5.27
C LEU A 91 -33.56 13.22 -6.62
N ASP A 92 -33.16 13.97 -7.66
CA ASP A 92 -33.36 13.58 -9.05
C ASP A 92 -32.12 12.91 -9.67
N TYR A 93 -32.25 12.43 -10.92
CA TYR A 93 -31.19 11.69 -11.61
C TYR A 93 -29.95 12.54 -11.89
N GLN A 94 -30.14 13.83 -12.19
CA GLN A 94 -29.04 14.74 -12.49
C GLN A 94 -28.25 15.06 -11.22
N GLN A 95 -28.94 15.25 -10.10
CA GLN A 95 -28.33 15.45 -8.80
C GLN A 95 -27.56 14.21 -8.34
N GLU A 96 -28.09 13.00 -8.52
CA GLU A 96 -27.36 11.75 -8.24
C GLU A 96 -26.05 11.66 -9.02
N ALA A 97 -26.10 11.94 -10.33
CA ALA A 97 -24.93 11.88 -11.21
C ALA A 97 -23.87 12.93 -10.80
N ASP A 98 -24.29 14.16 -10.47
CA ASP A 98 -23.39 15.21 -10.00
C ASP A 98 -22.74 14.85 -8.65
N ILE A 99 -23.52 14.31 -7.70
CA ILE A 99 -23.00 13.83 -6.42
C ILE A 99 -21.98 12.71 -6.66
N PHE A 100 -22.30 11.73 -7.51
CA PHE A 100 -21.40 10.62 -7.82
C PHE A 100 -20.07 11.10 -8.41
N ALA A 101 -20.11 12.08 -9.33
CA ALA A 101 -18.91 12.64 -9.96
C ALA A 101 -18.03 13.40 -8.97
N ASN A 102 -18.62 14.16 -8.05
CA ASN A 102 -17.89 15.05 -7.15
C ASN A 102 -17.51 14.42 -5.80
N GLN A 103 -18.13 13.31 -5.40
CA GLN A 103 -18.00 12.78 -4.05
C GLN A 103 -16.56 12.42 -3.65
N GLN A 104 -15.76 11.90 -4.58
CA GLN A 104 -14.36 11.53 -4.30
C GLN A 104 -13.36 12.66 -4.60
N LYS A 105 -13.81 13.77 -5.19
CA LYS A 105 -12.91 14.84 -5.67
C LYS A 105 -12.12 15.52 -4.55
N TYR A 106 -12.69 15.57 -3.35
CA TYR A 106 -12.11 16.24 -2.18
C TYR A 106 -11.81 15.28 -1.03
N VAL A 107 -11.96 13.97 -1.25
CA VAL A 107 -11.63 12.97 -0.25
C VAL A 107 -10.13 12.70 -0.34
N LYS A 108 -9.41 12.99 0.75
CA LYS A 108 -7.99 12.68 0.85
C LYS A 108 -7.83 11.24 1.35
N SER A 109 -7.17 10.41 0.56
CA SER A 109 -6.77 9.06 1.00
C SER A 109 -5.78 9.15 2.16
N LEU A 110 -5.89 8.20 3.08
CA LEU A 110 -4.88 8.03 4.14
C LEU A 110 -3.54 7.66 3.50
N THR A 111 -2.48 8.28 3.99
CA THR A 111 -1.10 7.96 3.61
C THR A 111 -0.67 6.64 4.26
N PRO A 112 0.32 5.92 3.68
CA PRO A 112 0.88 4.72 4.31
C PRO A 112 1.36 4.95 5.74
N TYR A 113 1.93 6.12 6.03
CA TYR A 113 2.32 6.50 7.39
C TYR A 113 1.13 6.60 8.34
N GLU A 114 0.04 7.27 7.94
CA GLU A 114 -1.17 7.39 8.77
C GLU A 114 -1.81 6.02 9.04
N ILE A 115 -1.86 5.15 8.02
CA ILE A 115 -2.35 3.77 8.16
C ILE A 115 -1.47 2.97 9.13
N PHE A 116 -0.15 3.04 8.95
CA PHE A 116 0.80 2.34 9.81
C PHE A 116 0.66 2.77 11.27
N MET A 117 0.62 4.09 11.53
CA MET A 117 0.48 4.60 12.89
C MET A 117 -0.88 4.21 13.51
N ALA A 118 -1.97 4.22 12.73
CA ALA A 118 -3.26 3.73 13.21
C ALA A 118 -3.21 2.23 13.59
N ASN A 119 -2.49 1.41 12.82
CA ASN A 119 -2.27 0.00 13.12
C ASN A 119 -1.40 -0.22 14.37
N VAL A 120 -0.40 0.64 14.61
CA VAL A 120 0.39 0.64 15.86
C VAL A 120 -0.52 0.92 17.06
N GLU A 121 -1.36 1.96 16.98
CA GLU A 121 -2.32 2.31 18.05
C GLU A 121 -3.38 1.21 18.26
N ALA A 122 -3.76 0.51 17.19
CA ALA A 122 -4.64 -0.66 17.27
C ALA A 122 -3.97 -1.90 17.91
N GLY A 123 -2.65 -1.85 18.14
CA GLY A 123 -1.90 -2.95 18.74
C GLY A 123 -1.59 -4.09 17.76
N ASN A 124 -1.54 -3.82 16.46
CA ASN A 124 -1.25 -4.86 15.47
C ASN A 124 0.23 -5.29 15.54
N ASP A 125 0.45 -6.59 15.78
CA ASP A 125 1.77 -7.18 15.99
C ASP A 125 2.75 -6.89 14.85
N GLU A 126 2.31 -6.93 13.59
CA GLU A 126 3.17 -6.66 12.43
C GLU A 126 3.79 -5.26 12.50
N GLN A 127 2.97 -4.22 12.72
CA GLN A 127 3.45 -2.84 12.76
C GLN A 127 4.24 -2.54 14.04
N LEU A 128 3.87 -3.16 15.17
CA LEU A 128 4.65 -3.06 16.42
C LEU A 128 6.06 -3.64 16.26
N ILE A 129 6.18 -4.85 15.69
CA ILE A 129 7.47 -5.50 15.45
C ILE A 129 8.35 -4.66 14.51
N ILE A 130 7.77 -4.13 13.42
CA ILE A 130 8.51 -3.27 12.48
C ILE A 130 8.98 -1.99 13.18
N LYS A 131 8.11 -1.34 13.97
CA LYS A 131 8.43 -0.12 14.71
C LYS A 131 9.56 -0.37 15.71
N ASP A 132 9.44 -1.41 16.53
CA ASP A 132 10.46 -1.77 17.53
C ASP A 132 11.81 -2.08 16.88
N LEU A 133 11.80 -2.76 15.73
CA LEU A 133 13.02 -3.02 14.96
C LEU A 133 13.68 -1.72 14.50
N VAL A 134 12.92 -0.81 13.90
CA VAL A 134 13.44 0.49 13.44
C VAL A 134 14.01 1.31 14.62
N GLU A 135 13.30 1.35 15.73
CA GLU A 135 13.72 2.07 16.94
C GLU A 135 14.94 1.45 17.61
N SER A 136 15.11 0.13 17.53
CA SER A 136 16.31 -0.55 18.03
C SER A 136 17.62 -0.09 17.37
N TYR A 137 17.52 0.45 16.14
CA TYR A 137 18.64 1.05 15.41
C TYR A 137 18.81 2.56 15.68
N GLY A 138 18.03 3.14 16.60
CA GLY A 138 18.02 4.58 16.88
C GLY A 138 17.38 5.42 15.78
N LEU A 139 16.58 4.79 14.90
CA LEU A 139 15.81 5.44 13.85
C LEU A 139 14.36 5.60 14.27
N PHE A 140 13.58 6.37 13.50
CA PHE A 140 12.14 6.51 13.71
C PHE A 140 11.38 6.51 12.38
N LEU A 141 10.08 6.23 12.43
CA LEU A 141 9.20 6.30 11.28
C LEU A 141 8.72 7.74 11.06
N SER A 142 8.72 8.22 9.82
CA SER A 142 8.37 9.61 9.52
C SER A 142 7.46 9.71 8.30
N SER A 143 6.52 10.67 8.32
CA SER A 143 5.69 11.01 7.16
C SER A 143 6.46 11.76 6.06
N THR A 144 7.63 12.31 6.40
CA THR A 144 8.46 13.10 5.51
C THR A 144 9.92 12.70 5.60
N LYS A 145 10.70 13.06 4.59
CA LYS A 145 12.13 12.75 4.56
C LYS A 145 12.89 13.66 5.52
N THR A 146 13.51 13.04 6.53
CA THR A 146 14.23 13.74 7.60
C THR A 146 15.41 12.90 8.08
N PRO A 147 16.51 13.48 8.60
CA PRO A 147 17.60 12.72 9.22
C PRO A 147 17.10 11.78 10.32
N GLY A 148 17.55 10.52 10.30
CA GLY A 148 17.11 9.48 11.25
C GLY A 148 15.69 8.94 11.02
N GLY A 149 14.93 9.51 10.07
CA GLY A 149 13.56 9.13 9.77
C GLY A 149 13.43 8.25 8.53
N ILE A 150 12.72 7.12 8.62
CA ILE A 150 12.34 6.28 7.48
C ILE A 150 10.94 6.69 7.01
N CYS A 151 10.84 7.18 5.78
CA CYS A 151 9.55 7.51 5.15
C CYS A 151 9.02 6.41 4.22
N ALA A 152 9.82 5.37 3.95
CA ALA A 152 9.46 4.26 3.06
C ALA A 152 8.60 3.20 3.77
N ILE A 153 7.48 3.62 4.38
CA ILE A 153 6.64 2.78 5.24
C ILE A 153 6.12 1.53 4.53
N SER A 154 5.53 1.69 3.34
CA SER A 154 5.04 0.56 2.52
C SER A 154 6.13 -0.45 2.20
N THR A 155 7.38 0.00 2.07
CA THR A 155 8.53 -0.89 1.79
C THR A 155 8.92 -1.70 3.03
N LEU A 156 8.86 -1.13 4.23
CA LEU A 156 9.12 -1.88 5.46
C LEU A 156 8.09 -3.00 5.66
N GLU A 157 6.79 -2.67 5.52
CA GLU A 157 5.71 -3.65 5.60
C GLU A 157 5.85 -4.73 4.53
N TYR A 158 6.14 -4.33 3.29
CA TYR A 158 6.36 -5.27 2.20
C TYR A 158 7.51 -6.24 2.50
N LEU A 159 8.67 -5.73 2.93
CA LEU A 159 9.83 -6.57 3.22
C LEU A 159 9.56 -7.52 4.39
N HIS A 160 8.90 -7.04 5.43
CA HIS A 160 8.51 -7.87 6.57
C HIS A 160 7.52 -8.96 6.15
N ARG A 161 6.42 -8.60 5.49
CA ARG A 161 5.37 -9.54 5.08
C ARG A 161 5.87 -10.61 4.12
N LYS A 162 6.71 -10.22 3.16
CA LYS A 162 7.17 -11.13 2.10
C LYS A 162 8.36 -11.99 2.51
N PHE A 163 9.31 -11.43 3.24
CA PHE A 163 10.59 -12.10 3.52
C PHE A 163 10.86 -12.35 5.01
N GLY A 164 9.99 -11.85 5.88
CA GLY A 164 10.08 -12.01 7.32
C GLY A 164 11.04 -11.04 8.01
N PHE A 165 10.97 -11.07 9.34
CA PHE A 165 11.75 -10.21 10.25
C PHE A 165 13.25 -10.21 9.95
N HIS A 166 13.88 -11.38 9.80
CA HIS A 166 15.33 -11.49 9.63
C HIS A 166 15.84 -10.82 8.34
N LEU A 167 15.04 -10.84 7.27
CA LEU A 167 15.43 -10.18 6.04
C LEU A 167 15.31 -8.65 6.17
N LEU A 168 14.25 -8.16 6.80
CA LEU A 168 14.11 -6.73 7.09
C LEU A 168 15.24 -6.24 7.99
N ASP A 169 15.53 -6.96 9.09
CA ASP A 169 16.63 -6.66 10.01
C ASP A 169 17.98 -6.56 9.28
N ARG A 170 18.34 -7.60 8.50
CA ARG A 170 19.59 -7.61 7.74
C ARG A 170 19.65 -6.47 6.71
N THR A 171 18.52 -6.14 6.08
CA THR A 171 18.42 -5.04 5.11
C THR A 171 18.71 -3.70 5.78
N LEU A 172 18.04 -3.40 6.90
CA LEU A 172 18.26 -2.17 7.67
C LEU A 172 19.71 -2.09 8.15
N ARG A 173 20.23 -3.15 8.75
CA ARG A 173 21.62 -3.24 9.23
C ARG A 173 22.64 -2.96 8.14
N LEU A 174 22.43 -3.50 6.93
CA LEU A 174 23.32 -3.24 5.80
C LEU A 174 23.24 -1.79 5.33
N CYS A 175 22.04 -1.23 5.16
CA CYS A 175 21.90 0.18 4.75
C CYS A 175 22.55 1.12 5.77
N ILE A 176 22.25 0.95 7.06
CA ILE A 176 22.78 1.79 8.14
C ILE A 176 24.31 1.65 8.22
N GLY A 177 24.83 0.42 8.22
CA GLY A 177 26.26 0.18 8.31
C GLY A 177 27.06 0.55 7.06
N THR A 178 26.39 0.79 5.92
CA THR A 178 27.06 1.16 4.66
C THR A 178 27.10 2.67 4.44
N TRP A 179 26.06 3.40 4.87
CA TRP A 179 25.92 4.84 4.58
C TRP A 179 25.66 5.71 5.82
N GLU A 180 25.84 5.16 7.02
CA GLU A 180 25.87 5.89 8.30
C GLU A 180 24.69 6.86 8.51
N GLY A 181 23.51 6.49 8.02
CA GLY A 181 22.28 7.28 8.22
C GLY A 181 22.08 8.43 7.23
N ASP A 182 22.73 8.42 6.05
CA ASP A 182 22.38 9.34 4.95
C ASP A 182 20.86 9.30 4.69
N THR A 183 20.22 10.47 4.61
CA THR A 183 18.76 10.61 4.45
C THR A 183 18.16 9.87 3.24
N ASN A 184 18.97 9.52 2.23
CA ASN A 184 18.54 8.78 1.05
C ASN A 184 18.84 7.28 1.14
N SER A 185 19.67 6.85 2.08
CA SER A 185 20.10 5.45 2.21
C SER A 185 18.98 4.50 2.62
N LEU A 186 17.88 5.04 3.15
CA LEU A 186 16.69 4.29 3.58
C LEU A 186 15.48 4.57 2.67
N ALA A 187 15.73 5.08 1.45
CA ALA A 187 14.69 5.22 0.44
C ALA A 187 14.20 3.84 -0.04
N ALA A 188 12.93 3.77 -0.47
CA ALA A 188 12.27 2.54 -0.90
C ALA A 188 13.10 1.70 -1.88
N ASN A 189 13.63 2.32 -2.94
CA ASN A 189 14.42 1.65 -3.96
C ASN A 189 15.78 1.13 -3.46
N ILE A 190 16.38 1.81 -2.47
CA ILE A 190 17.63 1.35 -1.85
C ILE A 190 17.34 0.12 -0.98
N LEU A 191 16.34 0.20 -0.09
CA LEU A 191 15.93 -0.91 0.78
C LEU A 191 15.56 -2.14 -0.05
N ARG A 192 14.73 -1.98 -1.08
CA ARG A 192 14.34 -3.08 -1.99
C ARG A 192 15.54 -3.60 -2.79
N GLY A 193 16.46 -2.73 -3.22
CA GLY A 193 17.67 -3.12 -3.93
C GLY A 193 18.61 -3.97 -3.07
N VAL A 194 18.83 -3.58 -1.82
CA VAL A 194 19.62 -4.36 -0.84
C VAL A 194 18.91 -5.67 -0.52
N ALA A 195 17.61 -5.65 -0.29
CA ALA A 195 16.80 -6.86 -0.05
C ALA A 195 16.93 -7.86 -1.21
N LYS A 196 16.84 -7.40 -2.47
CA LYS A 196 17.04 -8.26 -3.66
C LYS A 196 18.41 -8.95 -3.65
N LEU A 197 19.48 -8.26 -3.28
CA LEU A 197 20.80 -8.86 -3.16
C LEU A 197 20.87 -9.88 -2.03
N ILE A 198 20.26 -9.59 -0.88
CA ILE A 198 20.20 -10.52 0.25
C ILE A 198 19.48 -11.81 -0.17
N VAL A 199 18.32 -11.71 -0.84
CA VAL A 199 17.56 -12.89 -1.31
C VAL A 199 18.35 -13.67 -2.36
N ALA A 200 18.91 -12.98 -3.37
CA ALA A 200 19.55 -13.66 -4.50
C ALA A 200 20.85 -14.39 -4.12
N TYR A 201 21.55 -13.92 -3.09
CA TYR A 201 22.89 -14.39 -2.76
C TYR A 201 23.02 -14.95 -1.33
N GLU A 202 22.03 -14.76 -0.47
CA GLU A 202 21.97 -15.31 0.89
C GLU A 202 23.30 -15.16 1.65
N ASN A 203 23.99 -16.29 1.90
CA ASN A 203 25.25 -16.38 2.63
C ASN A 203 26.48 -16.07 1.76
N GLU A 204 26.34 -16.02 0.43
CA GLU A 204 27.40 -15.64 -0.50
C GLU A 204 27.63 -14.11 -0.48
N LEU A 205 26.58 -13.33 -0.21
CA LEU A 205 26.72 -11.90 0.07
C LEU A 205 27.33 -11.72 1.46
N LYS A 206 28.57 -11.23 1.52
CA LYS A 206 29.29 -10.99 2.77
C LYS A 206 29.06 -9.56 3.22
N ASP A 207 28.42 -9.41 4.39
CA ASP A 207 28.02 -8.11 4.92
C ASP A 207 29.19 -7.12 5.06
N ASP A 208 30.34 -7.58 5.56
CA ASP A 208 31.51 -6.70 5.74
C ASP A 208 32.10 -6.25 4.40
N ILE A 209 32.13 -7.15 3.41
CA ILE A 209 32.59 -6.81 2.05
C ILE A 209 31.60 -5.84 1.39
N PHE A 210 30.30 -6.03 1.63
CA PHE A 210 29.26 -5.14 1.13
C PHE A 210 29.47 -3.73 1.67
N LYS A 211 29.57 -3.58 3.00
CA LYS A 211 29.82 -2.28 3.64
C LYS A 211 31.12 -1.64 3.15
N GLU A 212 32.23 -2.39 3.15
CA GLU A 212 33.56 -1.88 2.76
C GLU A 212 33.60 -1.37 1.33
N LYS A 213 32.91 -2.05 0.40
CA LYS A 213 32.96 -1.71 -1.02
C LYS A 213 31.86 -0.77 -1.45
N VAL A 214 30.61 -1.12 -1.16
CA VAL A 214 29.45 -0.35 -1.57
C VAL A 214 29.42 1.00 -0.82
N GLY A 215 29.90 1.03 0.43
CA GLY A 215 30.02 2.26 1.23
C GLY A 215 31.05 3.25 0.70
N ARG A 216 31.91 2.87 -0.25
CA ARG A 216 32.79 3.82 -0.97
C ARG A 216 32.06 4.67 -1.99
N CYS A 217 30.82 4.30 -2.33
CA CYS A 217 29.97 5.05 -3.24
C CYS A 217 28.93 5.81 -2.44
N SER A 218 28.83 7.12 -2.68
CA SER A 218 27.73 7.91 -2.16
C SER A 218 26.39 7.43 -2.75
N ILE A 219 25.28 7.65 -2.04
CA ILE A 219 23.94 7.33 -2.57
C ILE A 219 23.70 8.04 -3.90
N LYS A 220 24.17 9.29 -4.05
CA LYS A 220 24.02 10.06 -5.29
C LYS A 220 24.74 9.41 -6.48
N GLU A 221 25.95 8.91 -6.28
CA GLU A 221 26.68 8.17 -7.32
C GLU A 221 25.98 6.87 -7.66
N LEU A 222 25.50 6.15 -6.64
CA LEU A 222 24.77 4.91 -6.82
C LEU A 222 23.46 5.11 -7.59
N SER A 223 22.70 6.16 -7.28
CA SER A 223 21.47 6.53 -7.98
C SER A 223 21.71 6.83 -9.45
N ARG A 224 22.81 7.52 -9.79
CA ARG A 224 23.18 7.77 -11.19
C ARG A 224 23.50 6.46 -11.90
N THR A 225 24.34 5.61 -11.31
CA THR A 225 24.65 4.30 -11.88
C THR A 225 23.43 3.39 -11.98
N ALA A 226 22.48 3.47 -11.04
CA ALA A 226 21.23 2.72 -11.10
C ALA A 226 20.36 3.16 -12.29
N ALA A 227 20.21 4.48 -12.47
CA ALA A 227 19.41 5.07 -13.55
C ALA A 227 19.94 4.70 -14.95
N ASP A 228 21.27 4.63 -15.12
CA ASP A 228 21.90 4.21 -16.38
C ASP A 228 21.68 2.72 -16.71
N ARG A 229 21.19 1.92 -15.74
CA ARG A 229 21.02 0.48 -15.87
C ARG A 229 19.57 0.08 -16.05
N LYS A 230 18.73 0.33 -15.04
CA LYS A 230 17.30 0.01 -15.03
C LYS A 230 16.52 0.92 -14.09
N ALA A 231 15.22 1.07 -14.35
CA ALA A 231 14.30 1.74 -13.44
C ALA A 231 14.09 0.92 -12.15
N GLY A 232 13.70 1.62 -11.08
CA GLY A 232 13.26 1.01 -9.83
C GLY A 232 14.37 0.34 -9.01
N SER A 233 13.97 -0.52 -8.08
CA SER A 233 14.88 -1.21 -7.16
C SER A 233 15.89 -2.15 -7.84
N LEU A 234 15.56 -2.67 -9.03
CA LEU A 234 16.47 -3.53 -9.78
C LEU A 234 17.72 -2.79 -10.25
N GLY A 235 17.58 -1.56 -10.74
CA GLY A 235 18.73 -0.73 -11.13
C GLY A 235 19.71 -0.51 -9.96
N TYR A 236 19.17 -0.29 -8.76
CA TYR A 236 19.96 -0.15 -7.54
C TYR A 236 20.67 -1.46 -7.14
N ALA A 237 19.97 -2.60 -7.20
CA ALA A 237 20.58 -3.90 -6.93
C ALA A 237 21.73 -4.19 -7.90
N GLU A 238 21.54 -3.90 -9.19
CA GLU A 238 22.59 -4.06 -10.20
C GLU A 238 23.79 -3.13 -9.96
N ALA A 239 23.54 -1.86 -9.64
CA ALA A 239 24.58 -0.89 -9.35
C ALA A 239 25.42 -1.31 -8.12
N MET A 240 24.76 -1.77 -7.06
CA MET A 240 25.41 -2.30 -5.85
C MET A 240 26.22 -3.57 -6.15
N LEU A 241 25.67 -4.50 -6.94
CA LEU A 241 26.36 -5.73 -7.35
C LEU A 241 27.62 -5.43 -8.16
N LEU A 242 27.57 -4.45 -9.07
CA LEU A 242 28.72 -4.01 -9.84
C LEU A 242 29.85 -3.50 -8.94
N VAL A 243 29.52 -2.69 -7.92
CA VAL A 243 30.49 -2.18 -6.96
C VAL A 243 31.04 -3.30 -6.08
N TYR A 244 30.17 -4.18 -5.58
CA TYR A 244 30.55 -5.34 -4.75
C TYR A 244 31.56 -6.25 -5.46
N ASN A 245 31.27 -6.61 -6.72
CA ASN A 245 32.09 -7.52 -7.52
C ASN A 245 33.43 -6.93 -7.97
N LYS A 246 33.59 -5.61 -7.96
CA LYS A 246 34.79 -4.92 -8.43
C LYS A 246 36.03 -5.44 -7.69
N LYS A 247 36.99 -6.02 -8.41
CA LYS A 247 38.24 -6.59 -7.88
C LYS A 247 38.04 -7.77 -6.89
N LEU A 248 36.89 -8.47 -6.91
CA LEU A 248 36.79 -9.78 -6.23
C LEU A 248 37.39 -10.88 -7.10
N ARG A 249 38.11 -11.81 -6.45
CA ARG A 249 38.62 -13.02 -7.09
C ARG A 249 37.49 -13.97 -7.51
N ILE A 250 36.46 -14.08 -6.67
CA ILE A 250 35.23 -14.83 -6.95
C ILE A 250 34.09 -13.83 -6.90
N GLN A 251 33.50 -13.56 -8.06
CA GLN A 251 32.40 -12.61 -8.20
C GLN A 251 31.06 -13.31 -8.03
N LEU A 252 30.11 -12.61 -7.45
CA LEU A 252 28.71 -13.03 -7.42
C LEU A 252 28.14 -12.98 -8.84
N LYS A 253 27.56 -14.10 -9.27
CA LYS A 253 27.03 -14.30 -10.62
C LYS A 253 25.79 -13.44 -10.87
N TRP A 254 25.79 -12.67 -11.95
CA TRP A 254 24.66 -11.80 -12.33
C TRP A 254 23.37 -12.57 -12.54
N GLU A 255 23.46 -13.80 -13.06
CA GLU A 255 22.29 -14.62 -13.35
C GLU A 255 21.47 -14.93 -12.08
N LYS A 256 22.10 -14.97 -10.90
CA LYS A 256 21.37 -15.20 -9.64
C LYS A 256 20.45 -14.04 -9.27
N LEU A 257 20.86 -12.80 -9.54
CA LEU A 257 20.03 -11.62 -9.29
C LEU A 257 18.72 -11.66 -10.09
N TYR A 258 18.77 -12.22 -11.30
CA TYR A 258 17.59 -12.37 -12.16
C TYR A 258 16.82 -13.69 -11.94
N LYS A 259 17.37 -14.65 -11.19
CA LYS A 259 16.74 -15.95 -10.92
C LYS A 259 15.90 -16.01 -9.65
N THR A 260 15.94 -14.96 -8.83
CA THR A 260 14.94 -14.71 -7.77
C THR A 260 13.56 -14.95 -8.39
N LYS A 261 12.84 -15.98 -7.91
CA LYS A 261 11.84 -16.77 -8.67
C LYS A 261 10.90 -15.87 -9.48
N GLY A 262 10.47 -16.29 -10.67
CA GLY A 262 9.69 -15.45 -11.61
C GLY A 262 8.53 -14.67 -10.97
N GLU A 263 7.81 -15.27 -10.02
CA GLU A 263 6.74 -14.64 -9.23
C GLU A 263 7.24 -13.48 -8.35
N GLU A 264 8.44 -13.61 -7.76
CA GLU A 264 9.01 -12.58 -6.90
C GLU A 264 9.40 -11.33 -7.69
N GLN A 265 9.88 -11.51 -8.93
CA GLN A 265 10.31 -10.42 -9.79
C GLN A 265 9.13 -9.59 -10.32
N GLU A 266 8.04 -10.24 -10.71
CA GLU A 266 6.79 -9.60 -11.12
C GLU A 266 6.16 -8.82 -9.95
N GLU A 267 6.11 -9.38 -8.74
CA GLU A 267 5.57 -8.69 -7.57
C GLU A 267 6.41 -7.48 -7.11
N PHE A 268 7.73 -7.52 -7.26
CA PHE A 268 8.55 -6.34 -6.97
C PHE A 268 8.25 -5.18 -7.93
N ILE A 269 7.89 -5.49 -9.18
CA ILE A 269 7.51 -4.51 -10.20
C ILE A 269 6.08 -4.03 -9.96
N GLU A 270 5.14 -4.94 -9.70
CA GLU A 270 3.72 -4.62 -9.47
C GLU A 270 3.52 -3.75 -8.22
N TYR A 271 4.26 -4.00 -7.12
CA TYR A 271 4.22 -3.13 -5.94
C TYR A 271 4.84 -1.74 -6.17
N GLU A 272 5.82 -1.62 -7.08
CA GLU A 272 6.39 -0.32 -7.45
C GLU A 272 5.40 0.52 -8.28
N GLU A 273 4.49 -0.11 -9.03
CA GLU A 273 3.41 0.57 -9.77
C GLU A 273 2.26 1.05 -8.88
N ILE A 274 2.07 0.45 -7.69
CA ILE A 274 1.04 0.86 -6.71
C ILE A 274 1.46 2.13 -5.93
N ASP A 275 2.77 2.40 -5.85
CA ASP A 275 3.36 3.53 -5.12
C ASP A 275 3.56 4.80 -6.00
N VAL A 276 2.97 4.86 -7.22
CA VAL A 276 2.96 6.04 -8.11
C VAL A 276 1.64 6.82 -8.03
#